data_AF-A0A2T6N8R5-F1
#
_entry.id   AF-A0A2T6N8R5-F1
#
_cell.length_a   1.000
_cell.length_b   1.000
_cell.length_c   1.000
_cell.angle_alpha   90.00
_cell.angle_beta   90.00
_cell.angle_gamma   90.00
#
_symmetry.space_group_name_H-M   'P 1'
#
loop_
_entity.id
_entity.type
_entity.pdbx_description
1 polymer ?
#
loop_
_entity_poly.entity_id
_entity_poly.type
_entity_poly.pdbx_seq_one_letter_code
_entity_poly.pdbx_strand_id
1 'polypeptide(L)'
;MNPKQNTLNRGVEILKPLMTKHKFKYVELDSGDSSGGQFASGCFRTSDRRFRFSVRYSLGKVFYKIQDREITHADYMRAAKALGHTTRDNQYPAASQSSEISDSFTRLCNDITEAHIFFSGSDDQVNHIFDWVDDNPEKKGIGAV
;
A
#
# COMPACT_ATOMS: atom_id res chain seq x y z
N MET A 1 -9.99 -11.04 -21.10
CA MET A 1 -9.35 -10.01 -20.26
C MET A 1 -9.77 -10.28 -18.82
N ASN A 2 -8.82 -10.44 -17.89
CA ASN A 2 -9.13 -10.73 -16.49
C ASN A 2 -9.90 -9.53 -15.88
N PRO A 3 -11.15 -9.70 -15.38
CA PRO A 3 -11.93 -8.61 -14.80
C PRO A 3 -11.22 -7.88 -13.66
N LYS A 4 -10.40 -8.58 -12.88
CA LYS A 4 -9.60 -7.97 -11.80
C LYS A 4 -8.46 -7.12 -12.32
N GLN A 5 -7.90 -7.46 -13.49
CA GLN A 5 -6.94 -6.57 -14.15
C GLN A 5 -7.60 -5.24 -14.52
N ASN A 6 -8.83 -5.27 -15.03
CA ASN A 6 -9.58 -4.04 -15.33
C ASN A 6 -9.88 -3.22 -14.06
N THR A 7 -10.26 -3.87 -12.97
CA THR A 7 -10.46 -3.21 -11.67
C THR A 7 -9.16 -2.59 -11.15
N LEU A 8 -8.05 -3.34 -11.21
CA LEU A 8 -6.73 -2.87 -10.80
C LEU A 8 -6.31 -1.64 -11.62
N ASN A 9 -6.46 -1.68 -12.94
CA ASN A 9 -6.09 -0.59 -13.84
C ASN A 9 -6.88 0.69 -13.55
N ARG A 10 -8.18 0.59 -13.22
CA ARG A 10 -8.97 1.75 -12.77
C ARG A 10 -8.44 2.35 -11.47
N GLY A 11 -8.06 1.50 -10.50
CA GLY A 11 -7.43 1.94 -9.26
C GLY A 11 -6.06 2.58 -9.48
N VAL A 12 -5.27 2.05 -10.41
CA VAL A 12 -3.97 2.61 -10.80
C VAL A 12 -4.12 4.02 -11.34
N GLU A 13 -5.12 4.29 -12.19
CA GLU A 13 -5.36 5.65 -12.70
C GLU A 13 -5.71 6.67 -11.60
N ILE A 14 -6.28 6.23 -10.46
CA ILE A 14 -6.49 7.09 -9.28
C ILE A 14 -5.16 7.44 -8.61
N LEU A 15 -4.25 6.47 -8.47
CA LEU A 15 -2.96 6.67 -7.80
C LEU A 15 -1.92 7.37 -8.68
N LYS A 16 -1.99 7.17 -10.00
CA LYS A 16 -0.96 7.54 -10.97
C LYS A 16 -0.56 9.03 -10.96
N PRO A 17 -1.47 10.02 -10.80
CA PRO A 17 -1.07 11.43 -10.71
C PRO A 17 -0.12 11.69 -9.54
N LEU A 18 -0.37 11.07 -8.39
CA LEU A 18 0.47 11.20 -7.20
C LEU A 18 1.80 10.46 -7.39
N MET A 19 1.75 9.21 -7.86
CA MET A 19 2.96 8.39 -8.00
C MET A 19 3.94 8.92 -9.04
N THR A 20 3.44 9.49 -10.14
CA THR A 20 4.29 10.05 -11.20
C THR A 20 5.02 11.32 -10.75
N LYS A 21 4.41 12.14 -9.88
CA LYS A 21 5.08 13.28 -9.21
C LYS A 21 6.33 12.84 -8.43
N HIS A 22 6.29 11.64 -7.87
CA HIS A 22 7.39 11.01 -7.14
C HIS A 22 8.29 10.12 -8.02
N LYS A 23 8.14 10.18 -9.36
CA LYS A 23 8.91 9.39 -10.34
C LYS A 23 8.71 7.87 -10.26
N PHE A 24 7.71 7.40 -9.52
CA PHE A 24 7.35 5.99 -9.51
C PHE A 24 6.65 5.61 -10.81
N LYS A 25 7.02 4.45 -11.36
CA LYS A 25 6.41 3.88 -12.58
C LYS A 25 5.58 2.67 -12.22
N TYR A 26 4.38 2.59 -12.79
CA TYR A 26 3.53 1.42 -12.63
C TYR A 26 4.09 0.24 -13.43
N VAL A 27 4.01 -0.95 -12.84
CA VAL A 27 4.35 -2.24 -13.45
C VAL A 27 3.29 -3.25 -13.01
N GLU A 28 2.66 -3.90 -13.99
CA GLU A 28 1.81 -5.07 -13.75
C GLU A 28 2.69 -6.24 -13.30
N LEU A 29 2.26 -6.97 -12.27
CA LEU A 29 3.05 -8.07 -11.71
C LEU A 29 2.49 -9.43 -12.13
N ASP A 30 1.27 -9.74 -11.70
CA ASP A 30 0.65 -11.04 -11.93
C ASP A 30 -0.87 -10.91 -11.93
N SER A 31 -1.54 -11.74 -12.73
CA SER A 31 -2.99 -11.82 -12.77
C SER A 31 -3.42 -13.19 -13.25
N GLY A 32 -4.51 -13.71 -12.70
CA GLY A 32 -5.03 -15.01 -13.11
C GLY A 32 -6.15 -15.51 -12.21
N ASP A 33 -6.37 -16.81 -12.29
CA ASP A 33 -7.36 -17.54 -11.50
C ASP A 33 -6.65 -18.47 -10.51
N SER A 34 -7.19 -18.55 -9.30
CA SER A 34 -6.70 -19.45 -8.25
C SER A 34 -7.87 -20.02 -7.46
N SER A 35 -7.62 -20.91 -6.49
CA SER A 35 -8.67 -21.46 -5.62
C SER A 35 -9.48 -20.39 -4.87
N GLY A 36 -8.89 -19.23 -4.60
CA GLY A 36 -9.58 -18.08 -4.01
C GLY A 36 -10.15 -17.10 -5.04
N GLY A 37 -10.40 -17.54 -6.27
CA GLY A 37 -10.95 -16.73 -7.35
C GLY A 37 -9.91 -15.92 -8.13
N GLN A 38 -10.42 -15.08 -9.03
CA GLN A 38 -9.61 -14.25 -9.92
C GLN A 38 -8.88 -13.17 -9.13
N PHE A 39 -7.64 -12.86 -9.51
CA PHE A 39 -6.85 -11.80 -8.90
C PHE A 39 -6.04 -11.04 -9.94
N ALA A 40 -5.59 -9.85 -9.55
CA ALA A 40 -4.60 -9.06 -10.26
C ALA A 40 -3.71 -8.33 -9.25
N SER A 41 -2.45 -8.11 -9.60
CA SER A 41 -1.48 -7.43 -8.75
C SER A 41 -0.57 -6.53 -9.56
N GLY A 42 -0.13 -5.46 -8.93
CA GLY A 42 0.73 -4.46 -9.55
C GLY A 42 1.58 -3.77 -8.51
N CYS A 43 2.56 -3.02 -9.00
CA CYS A 43 3.33 -2.13 -8.15
C CYS A 43 3.68 -0.84 -8.84
N PHE A 44 3.88 0.19 -8.04
CA PHE A 44 4.63 1.36 -8.42
C PHE A 44 6.07 1.17 -7.95
N ARG A 45 7.07 1.45 -8.81
CA ARG A 45 8.49 1.31 -8.44
C ARG A 45 9.40 2.42 -8.94
N THR A 46 10.49 2.63 -8.21
CA THR A 46 11.74 3.26 -8.65
C THR A 46 12.82 2.18 -8.77
N SER A 47 14.10 2.57 -8.83
CA SER A 47 15.23 1.62 -8.78
C SER A 47 15.35 0.90 -7.44
N ASP A 48 15.01 1.58 -6.35
CA ASP A 48 15.31 1.25 -4.96
C ASP A 48 14.05 0.95 -4.12
N ARG A 49 12.88 1.46 -4.52
CA ARG A 49 11.62 1.35 -3.78
C ARG A 49 10.51 0.72 -4.60
N ARG A 50 9.63 -0.03 -3.91
CA ARG A 50 8.43 -0.63 -4.49
C ARG A 50 7.24 -0.44 -3.57
N PHE A 51 6.12 -0.07 -4.15
CA PHE A 51 4.83 0.04 -3.49
C PHE A 51 3.86 -0.91 -4.18
N ARG A 52 3.49 -2.00 -3.51
CA ARG A 52 2.81 -3.16 -4.10
C ARG A 52 1.42 -3.34 -3.52
N PHE A 53 0.47 -3.72 -4.38
CA PHE A 53 -0.92 -3.95 -4.01
C PHE A 53 -1.56 -4.99 -4.93
N SER A 54 -2.68 -5.55 -4.50
CA SER A 54 -3.41 -6.56 -5.25
C SER A 54 -4.91 -6.38 -5.11
N VAL A 55 -5.65 -6.81 -6.12
CA VAL A 55 -7.10 -6.82 -6.14
C VAL A 55 -7.58 -8.25 -6.34
N ARG A 56 -8.49 -8.69 -5.47
CA ARG A 56 -9.26 -9.93 -5.61
C ARG A 56 -10.73 -9.57 -5.36
N TYR A 57 -11.27 -9.88 -4.19
CA TYR A 57 -12.63 -9.44 -3.81
C TYR A 57 -12.66 -7.97 -3.41
N SER A 58 -11.57 -7.48 -2.83
CA SER A 58 -11.33 -6.09 -2.43
C SER A 58 -9.90 -5.68 -2.81
N LEU A 59 -9.53 -4.44 -2.47
CA LEU A 59 -8.13 -4.02 -2.43
C LEU A 59 -7.43 -4.72 -1.26
N GLY A 60 -6.61 -5.72 -1.58
CA GLY A 60 -5.83 -6.50 -0.61
C GLY A 60 -4.66 -5.71 -0.04
N LYS A 61 -3.88 -6.36 0.83
CA LYS A 61 -2.76 -5.73 1.56
C LYS A 61 -1.85 -4.94 0.63
N VAL A 62 -1.46 -3.79 1.12
CA VAL A 62 -0.55 -2.84 0.49
C VAL A 62 0.78 -2.90 1.22
N PHE A 63 1.87 -2.93 0.46
CA PHE A 63 3.21 -3.11 0.98
C PHE A 63 4.16 -2.02 0.50
N TYR A 64 5.02 -1.58 1.40
CA TYR A 64 6.14 -0.67 1.18
C TYR A 64 7.43 -1.47 1.26
N LYS A 65 8.22 -1.44 0.19
CA LYS A 65 9.52 -2.12 0.14
C LYS A 65 10.62 -1.15 -0.25
N ILE A 66 11.71 -1.18 0.51
CA ILE A 66 12.98 -0.52 0.21
C ILE A 66 14.08 -1.56 0.37
N GLN A 67 14.94 -1.72 -0.65
CA GLN A 67 15.98 -2.74 -0.66
C GLN A 67 15.43 -4.16 -0.35
N ASP A 68 15.84 -4.77 0.76
CA ASP A 68 15.42 -6.10 1.23
C ASP A 68 14.31 -6.06 2.29
N ARG A 69 13.95 -4.88 2.81
CA ARG A 69 12.93 -4.71 3.86
C ARG A 69 11.55 -4.45 3.27
N GLU A 70 10.51 -4.97 3.91
CA GLU A 70 9.11 -4.74 3.52
C GLU A 70 8.23 -4.60 4.77
N ILE A 71 7.35 -3.59 4.78
CA ILE A 71 6.31 -3.42 5.80
C ILE A 71 4.94 -3.19 5.17
N THR A 72 3.87 -3.42 5.94
CA THR A 72 2.51 -3.17 5.48
C THR A 72 2.16 -1.69 5.54
N HIS A 73 1.14 -1.27 4.80
CA HIS A 73 0.62 0.11 4.88
C HIS A 73 0.08 0.46 6.28
N ALA A 74 -0.59 -0.48 6.93
CA ALA A 74 -1.09 -0.26 8.29
C ALA A 74 0.09 0.01 9.26
N ASP A 75 1.17 -0.77 9.17
CA ASP A 75 2.36 -0.56 9.98
C ASP A 75 3.05 0.77 9.67
N TYR A 76 3.19 1.10 8.38
CA TYR A 76 3.78 2.38 7.97
C TYR A 76 3.01 3.56 8.56
N MET A 77 1.68 3.58 8.42
CA MET A 77 0.85 4.69 8.91
C MET A 77 0.87 4.79 10.43
N ARG A 78 0.89 3.65 11.13
CA ARG A 78 1.05 3.59 12.58
C ARG A 78 2.38 4.20 13.04
N ALA A 79 3.47 3.84 12.38
CA ALA A 79 4.80 4.38 12.66
C ALA A 79 4.89 5.87 12.34
N ALA A 80 4.41 6.29 11.18
CA ALA A 80 4.39 7.70 10.77
C ALA A 80 3.64 8.57 11.79
N LYS A 81 2.50 8.10 12.31
CA LYS A 81 1.75 8.81 13.35
C LYS A 81 2.52 8.85 14.68
N ALA A 82 3.08 7.73 15.12
CA ALA A 82 3.83 7.64 16.38
C ALA A 82 5.09 8.52 16.39
N LEU A 83 5.75 8.65 15.24
CA LEU A 83 6.93 9.50 15.03
C LEU A 83 6.57 10.98 14.73
N GLY A 84 5.28 11.34 14.70
CA GLY A 84 4.83 12.71 14.47
C GLY A 84 4.91 13.20 13.02
N HIS A 85 5.04 12.29 12.05
CA HIS A 85 5.08 12.62 10.62
C HIS A 85 3.69 12.86 10.01
N THR A 86 2.63 12.42 10.70
CA THR A 86 1.24 12.74 10.36
C THR A 86 0.39 12.80 11.62
N THR A 87 -0.64 13.63 11.61
CA THR A 87 -1.68 13.65 12.67
C THR A 87 -2.93 12.89 12.25
N ARG A 88 -2.99 12.44 11.00
CA ARG A 88 -4.18 11.86 10.38
C ARG A 88 -4.26 10.36 10.64
N ASP A 89 -5.46 9.87 10.90
CA ASP A 89 -5.72 8.44 10.96
C ASP A 89 -5.76 7.82 9.57
N ASN A 90 -5.26 6.59 9.50
CA ASN A 90 -5.28 5.75 8.32
C ASN A 90 -6.73 5.50 7.85
N GLN A 91 -7.02 5.76 6.57
CA GLN A 91 -8.33 5.55 5.96
C GLN A 91 -8.47 4.21 5.25
N TYR A 92 -7.37 3.51 4.99
CA TYR A 92 -7.30 2.19 4.38
C TYR A 92 -6.89 1.09 5.39
N PRO A 93 -7.58 -0.07 5.46
CA PRO A 93 -8.76 -0.42 4.69
C PRO A 93 -10.00 0.32 5.19
N ALA A 94 -11.03 0.42 4.34
CA ALA A 94 -12.31 0.96 4.77
C ALA A 94 -12.88 0.15 5.95
N ALA A 95 -13.48 0.84 6.93
CA ALA A 95 -14.09 0.20 8.09
C ALA A 95 -15.31 -0.69 7.73
N SER A 96 -15.93 -0.48 6.55
CA SER A 96 -17.01 -1.32 6.05
C SER A 96 -16.58 -2.11 4.81
N GLN A 97 -16.97 -3.38 4.74
CA GLN A 97 -16.74 -4.26 3.59
C GLN A 97 -17.58 -3.89 2.36
N SER A 98 -18.39 -2.83 2.43
CA SER A 98 -19.41 -2.45 1.45
C SER A 98 -18.98 -1.32 0.48
N SER A 99 -17.77 -0.80 0.59
CA SER A 99 -17.28 0.26 -0.31
C SER A 99 -16.82 -0.33 -1.64
N GLU A 100 -17.06 0.37 -2.74
CA GLU A 100 -16.52 -0.04 -4.04
C GLU A 100 -14.98 -0.08 -3.99
N ILE A 101 -14.36 -0.93 -4.82
CA ILE A 101 -12.88 -1.05 -4.84
C ILE A 101 -12.23 0.30 -5.21
N SER A 102 -12.87 1.10 -6.05
CA SER A 102 -12.53 2.49 -6.36
C SER A 102 -12.40 3.36 -5.10
N ASP A 103 -13.35 3.27 -4.17
CA ASP A 103 -13.30 4.03 -2.91
C ASP A 103 -12.10 3.63 -2.06
N SER A 104 -11.74 2.34 -2.06
CA SER A 104 -10.55 1.85 -1.36
C SER A 104 -9.27 2.45 -1.96
N PHE A 105 -9.19 2.60 -3.29
CA PHE A 105 -8.08 3.27 -3.94
C PHE A 105 -8.05 4.78 -3.66
N THR A 106 -9.21 5.45 -3.61
CA THR A 106 -9.29 6.87 -3.23
C THR A 106 -8.81 7.10 -1.80
N ARG A 107 -9.23 6.26 -0.85
CA ARG A 107 -8.76 6.29 0.55
C ARG A 107 -7.26 6.05 0.63
N LEU A 108 -6.77 5.01 -0.05
CA LEU A 108 -5.34 4.74 -0.13
C LEU A 108 -4.57 5.93 -0.71
N CYS A 109 -5.11 6.62 -1.73
CA CYS A 109 -4.50 7.82 -2.29
C CYS A 109 -4.36 8.92 -1.23
N ASN A 110 -5.39 9.14 -0.41
CA ASN A 110 -5.34 10.09 0.70
C ASN A 110 -4.33 9.70 1.79
N ASP A 111 -4.16 8.40 2.06
CA ASP A 111 -3.15 7.96 3.03
C ASP A 111 -1.73 8.08 2.47
N ILE A 112 -1.55 7.83 1.16
CA ILE A 112 -0.26 8.01 0.48
C ILE A 112 0.23 9.46 0.56
N THR A 113 -0.66 10.46 0.55
CA THR A 113 -0.23 11.87 0.71
C THR A 113 0.42 12.14 2.07
N GLU A 114 0.03 11.39 3.11
CA GLU A 114 0.65 11.45 4.44
C GLU A 114 1.94 10.62 4.48
N ALA A 115 2.03 9.55 3.68
CA ALA A 115 3.21 8.69 3.55
C ALA A 115 4.36 9.28 2.69
N HIS A 116 4.46 10.61 2.58
CA HIS A 116 5.40 11.32 1.72
C HIS A 116 6.88 10.94 1.94
N ILE A 117 7.29 10.57 3.15
CA ILE A 117 8.67 10.14 3.46
C ILE A 117 9.06 8.93 2.59
N PHE A 118 8.19 7.94 2.40
CA PHE A 118 8.49 6.81 1.53
C PHE A 118 8.66 7.21 0.06
N PHE A 119 7.92 8.21 -0.41
CA PHE A 119 7.92 8.58 -1.83
C PHE A 119 8.92 9.69 -2.17
N SER A 120 9.46 10.39 -1.18
CA SER A 120 10.33 11.56 -1.41
C SER A 120 11.45 11.79 -0.38
N GLY A 121 11.37 11.15 0.79
CA GLY A 121 12.42 11.22 1.81
C GLY A 121 13.65 10.40 1.46
N SER A 122 14.75 10.63 2.18
CA SER A 122 15.99 9.85 2.05
C SER A 122 15.81 8.41 2.53
N ASP A 123 16.73 7.53 2.16
CA ASP A 123 16.73 6.14 2.63
C ASP A 123 16.81 6.06 4.16
N ASP A 124 17.58 6.94 4.81
CA ASP A 124 17.67 7.00 6.27
C ASP A 124 16.32 7.35 6.92
N GLN A 125 15.57 8.29 6.35
CA GLN A 125 14.25 8.64 6.87
C GLN A 125 13.25 7.50 6.71
N VAL A 126 13.32 6.77 5.59
CA VAL A 126 12.48 5.58 5.39
C VAL A 126 12.88 4.46 6.33
N ASN A 127 14.17 4.18 6.48
CA ASN A 127 14.68 3.16 7.38
C ASN A 127 14.31 3.47 8.82
N HIS A 128 14.33 4.73 9.26
CA HIS A 128 13.89 5.11 10.60
C HIS A 128 12.42 4.71 10.88
N ILE A 129 11.53 4.85 9.89
CA ILE A 129 10.14 4.38 9.99
C ILE A 129 10.10 2.85 10.11
N PHE A 130 10.88 2.14 9.31
CA PHE A 130 10.91 0.68 9.33
C PHE A 130 11.52 0.14 10.63
N ASP A 131 12.57 0.77 11.15
CA ASP A 131 13.20 0.43 12.44
C ASP A 131 12.19 0.57 13.56
N TRP A 132 11.41 1.65 13.57
CA TRP A 132 10.34 1.82 14.54
C TRP A 132 9.30 0.69 14.47
N VAL A 133 8.94 0.23 13.26
CA VAL A 133 8.01 -0.91 13.10
C VAL A 133 8.60 -2.20 13.66
N ASP A 134 9.87 -2.46 13.40
CA ASP A 134 10.58 -3.63 13.90
C ASP A 134 10.70 -3.63 15.44
N ASP A 135 10.96 -2.46 16.03
CA ASP A 135 11.03 -2.26 17.48
C ASP A 135 9.65 -2.26 18.16
N ASN A 136 8.59 -1.96 17.40
CA ASN A 136 7.21 -1.85 17.88
C ASN A 136 6.29 -2.73 17.04
N PRO A 137 6.45 -4.07 17.05
CA PRO A 137 5.61 -4.94 16.25
C PRO A 137 4.15 -4.83 16.70
N GLU A 138 3.22 -4.86 15.75
CA GLU A 138 1.80 -4.92 16.09
C GLU A 138 1.56 -6.18 16.96
N LYS A 139 0.87 -6.00 18.09
CA LYS A 139 0.50 -7.12 18.95
C LYS A 139 -0.45 -8.01 18.18
N LYS A 140 0.05 -9.14 17.66
CA LYS A 140 -0.80 -10.18 17.09
C LYS A 140 -1.73 -10.67 18.20
N GLY A 141 -3.03 -10.41 18.05
CA GLY A 141 -4.03 -11.03 18.92
C GLY A 141 -3.85 -12.55 18.90
N ILE A 142 -3.88 -13.18 20.07
CA ILE A 142 -3.99 -14.64 20.20
C ILE A 142 -5.38 -15.00 19.67
N GLY A 143 -5.51 -15.24 18.37
CA GLY A 143 -6.80 -15.34 17.71
C GLY A 143 -6.68 -15.71 16.23
N ALA A 144 -5.92 -16.76 15.95
CA ALA A 144 -6.02 -17.51 14.71
C ALA A 144 -5.70 -18.98 15.03
N VAL A 145 -6.73 -19.72 15.42
CA VAL A 145 -6.85 -21.16 15.17
C VAL A 145 -8.06 -21.33 14.29
#